data_AF-A0A160N2U9-F1
#
_entry.id   AF-A0A160N2U9-F1
#
_cell.length_a   1.000
_cell.length_b   1.000
_cell.length_c   1.000
_cell.angle_alpha   90.00
_cell.angle_beta   90.00
_cell.angle_gamma   90.00
#
_symmetry.space_group_name_H-M   'P 1'
#
loop_
_entity.id
_entity.type
_entity.pdbx_description
1 polymer ?
#
loop_
_entity_poly.entity_id
_entity_poly.type
_entity_poly.pdbx_seq_one_letter_code
_entity_poly.pdbx_strand_id
1 'polypeptide(L)'
;MGLSAATVSRVLRRARLSRWRELEPQPPVLRYERAAAGELIHLDTKKLGRIERPSHRVTGNRRDRVRGIGWEFAHVAIDDHSRASLVMMAEDERKESAVASTSPRF
;
A
#
# COMPACT_ATOMS: atom_id res chain seq x y z
N MET A 1 -1.95 -13.21 -42.99
CA MET A 1 -0.57 -12.68 -43.09
C MET A 1 -0.25 -11.95 -41.79
N GLY A 2 0.54 -12.55 -40.90
CA GLY A 2 0.86 -11.98 -39.58
C GLY A 2 2.21 -11.29 -39.60
N LEU A 3 2.28 -10.03 -39.16
CA LEU A 3 3.54 -9.33 -38.94
C LEU A 3 4.34 -10.03 -37.83
N SER A 4 5.67 -10.04 -37.94
CA SER A 4 6.52 -10.53 -36.85
C SER A 4 6.42 -9.59 -35.64
N ALA A 5 6.57 -10.14 -34.43
CA ALA A 5 6.58 -9.35 -33.19
C ALA A 5 7.63 -8.23 -33.20
N ALA A 6 8.78 -8.45 -33.86
CA ALA A 6 9.82 -7.44 -34.04
C ALA A 6 9.36 -6.26 -34.91
N THR A 7 8.55 -6.52 -35.94
CA THR A 7 7.97 -5.47 -36.78
C THR A 7 6.91 -4.69 -36.02
N VAL A 8 6.02 -5.37 -35.29
CA VAL A 8 5.04 -4.71 -34.41
C VAL A 8 5.73 -3.82 -33.38
N SER A 9 6.75 -4.33 -32.69
CA SER A 9 7.52 -3.56 -31.69
C SER A 9 8.19 -2.31 -32.27
N ARG A 10 8.80 -2.41 -33.46
CA ARG A 10 9.42 -1.27 -34.15
C ARG A 10 8.41 -0.21 -34.56
N VAL A 11 7.23 -0.62 -35.05
CA VAL A 11 6.13 0.29 -35.41
C VAL A 11 5.62 1.03 -34.17
N LEU A 12 5.32 0.31 -33.09
CA LEU A 12 4.86 0.91 -31.83
C LEU A 12 5.89 1.87 -31.23
N ARG A 13 7.18 1.51 -31.25
CA ARG A 13 8.26 2.39 -30.78
C ARG A 13 8.36 3.66 -31.60
N ARG A 14 8.24 3.58 -32.94
CA ARG A 14 8.26 4.75 -33.83
C ARG A 14 7.08 5.68 -33.58
N ALA A 15 5.92 5.10 -33.29
CA ALA A 15 4.71 5.83 -32.95
C ALA A 15 4.69 6.39 -31.51
N ARG A 16 5.70 6.08 -30.67
CA ARG A 16 5.68 6.36 -29.22
C ARG A 16 4.44 5.79 -28.51
N LEU A 17 4.09 4.56 -28.87
CA LEU A 17 3.02 3.74 -28.28
C LEU A 17 3.57 2.38 -27.80
N SER A 18 4.85 2.35 -27.44
CA SER A 18 5.55 1.13 -27.02
C SER A 18 5.44 0.85 -25.53
N ARG A 19 4.92 1.81 -24.76
CA ARG A 19 4.69 1.68 -23.32
C ARG A 19 3.20 1.72 -23.05
N TRP A 20 2.75 0.91 -22.09
CA TRP A 20 1.34 0.88 -21.66
C TRP A 20 0.78 2.28 -21.33
N ARG A 21 1.57 3.11 -20.64
CA ARG A 21 1.21 4.48 -20.27
C ARG A 21 0.97 5.43 -21.45
N GLU A 22 1.46 5.08 -22.64
CA GLU A 22 1.24 5.86 -23.87
C GLU A 22 -0.09 5.49 -24.53
N LEU A 23 -0.58 4.25 -24.31
CA LEU A 23 -1.88 3.77 -24.78
C LEU A 23 -3.02 4.19 -23.84
N GLU A 24 -2.73 4.22 -22.54
CA GLU A 24 -3.65 4.67 -21.49
C GLU A 24 -2.95 5.74 -20.64
N PRO A 25 -3.07 7.02 -21.04
CA PRO A 25 -2.58 8.11 -20.22
C PRO A 25 -3.21 8.08 -18.84
N GLN A 26 -2.39 8.20 -17.80
CA GLN A 26 -2.89 8.25 -16.43
C GLN A 26 -3.72 9.53 -16.26
N PRO A 27 -4.95 9.45 -15.74
CA PRO A 27 -5.76 10.64 -15.50
C PRO A 27 -5.05 11.58 -14.50
N PRO A 28 -5.31 12.89 -14.56
CA PRO A 28 -4.75 13.83 -13.60
C PRO A 28 -5.14 13.44 -12.17
N VAL A 29 -4.21 13.62 -11.23
CA VAL A 29 -4.46 13.33 -9.82
C VAL A 29 -5.39 14.40 -9.26
N LEU A 30 -6.66 14.03 -9.04
CA LEU A 30 -7.62 14.86 -8.32
C LEU A 30 -7.44 14.64 -6.82
N ARG A 31 -6.83 15.62 -6.15
CA ARG A 31 -6.73 15.64 -4.68
C ARG A 31 -7.97 16.35 -4.14
N TYR A 32 -8.70 15.67 -3.25
CA TYR A 32 -9.78 16.28 -2.49
C TYR A 32 -9.34 16.41 -1.04
N GLU A 33 -9.95 17.36 -0.34
CA GLU A 33 -9.92 17.46 1.11
C GLU A 33 -11.32 17.87 1.55
N ARG A 34 -11.83 17.29 2.63
CA ARG A 34 -13.08 17.76 3.24
C ARG A 34 -12.88 19.10 3.97
N ALA A 35 -13.98 19.81 4.23
CA ALA A 35 -13.91 21.18 4.75
C ALA A 35 -13.72 21.24 6.27
N ALA A 36 -14.10 20.17 6.97
CA ALA A 36 -14.01 20.05 8.41
C ALA A 36 -13.50 18.67 8.84
N ALA A 37 -12.93 18.61 10.04
CA ALA A 37 -12.48 17.36 10.65
C ALA A 37 -13.66 16.43 10.93
N GLY A 38 -13.44 15.13 10.74
CA GLY A 38 -14.43 14.06 10.96
C GLY A 38 -15.35 13.79 9.77
N GLU A 39 -15.32 14.60 8.71
CA GLU A 39 -16.15 14.39 7.51
C GLU A 39 -15.68 13.21 6.66
N LEU A 40 -14.39 12.87 6.72
CA LEU A 40 -13.83 11.72 6.04
C LEU A 40 -12.64 11.17 6.81
N ILE A 41 -12.74 9.89 7.18
CA ILE A 41 -11.67 9.14 7.82
C ILE A 41 -11.23 8.03 6.87
N HIS A 42 -9.94 8.03 6.52
CA HIS A 42 -9.30 6.95 5.80
C HIS A 42 -8.93 5.85 6.77
N LEU A 43 -9.50 4.67 6.56
CA LEU A 43 -9.17 3.46 7.32
C LEU A 43 -8.28 2.56 6.48
N ASP A 44 -7.20 2.07 7.09
CA ASP A 44 -6.30 1.08 6.49
C ASP A 44 -5.99 -0.01 7.52
N THR A 45 -5.85 -1.25 7.03
CA THR A 45 -5.34 -2.37 7.83
C THR A 45 -4.09 -2.89 7.17
N LYS A 46 -2.96 -2.73 7.85
CA LYS A 46 -1.67 -3.17 7.34
C LYS A 46 -1.20 -4.42 8.05
N LYS A 47 -1.06 -5.49 7.29
CA LYS A 47 -0.40 -6.72 7.74
C LYS A 47 1.12 -6.55 7.74
N LEU A 48 1.74 -6.72 8.90
CA LEU A 48 3.17 -6.53 9.14
C LEU A 48 3.79 -7.84 9.61
N GLY A 49 4.90 -8.24 8.99
CA GLY A 49 5.68 -9.38 9.48
C GLY A 49 6.37 -8.95 10.76
N ARG A 50 6.24 -9.75 11.84
CA ARG A 50 6.89 -9.42 13.11
C ARG A 50 8.40 -9.33 12.91
N ILE A 51 9.07 -8.53 13.73
CA ILE A 51 10.54 -8.38 13.70
C ILE A 51 11.10 -8.95 15.00
N GLU A 52 11.76 -10.10 14.92
CA GLU A 52 12.42 -10.72 16.07
C GLU A 52 13.87 -10.26 16.23
N ARG A 53 14.57 -10.03 15.11
CA ARG A 53 15.99 -9.62 15.12
C ARG A 53 16.33 -8.74 13.91
N PRO A 54 17.42 -7.96 13.98
CA PRO A 54 17.88 -7.15 12.87
C PRO A 54 18.08 -7.97 11.57
N SER A 55 17.74 -7.37 10.43
CA SER A 55 17.85 -8.05 9.14
C SER A 55 19.29 -8.31 8.70
N HIS A 56 19.46 -9.13 7.65
CA HIS A 56 20.77 -9.36 7.01
C HIS A 56 21.50 -8.10 6.55
N ARG A 57 20.81 -6.97 6.37
CA ARG A 57 21.46 -5.68 6.07
C ARG A 57 22.31 -5.20 7.25
N VAL A 58 21.91 -5.53 8.48
CA VAL A 58 22.64 -5.22 9.71
C VAL A 58 23.63 -6.33 10.04
N THR A 59 23.24 -7.60 9.94
CA THR A 59 24.11 -8.74 10.31
C THR A 59 25.12 -9.14 9.23
N GLY A 60 24.98 -8.64 8.00
CA GLY A 60 25.80 -9.02 6.84
C GLY A 60 25.52 -10.42 6.27
N ASN A 61 24.79 -11.26 6.99
CA ASN A 61 24.54 -12.65 6.61
C ASN A 61 23.24 -12.80 5.81
N ARG A 62 23.31 -12.91 4.48
CA ARG A 62 22.12 -13.09 3.60
C ARG A 62 21.32 -14.37 3.84
N ARG A 63 21.87 -15.33 4.60
CA ARG A 63 21.15 -16.55 5.00
C ARG A 63 20.35 -16.35 6.28
N ASP A 64 20.53 -15.24 7.00
CA ASP A 64 19.66 -14.89 8.13
C ASP A 64 18.23 -14.69 7.62
N ARG A 65 17.40 -15.67 7.96
CA ARG A 65 15.96 -15.63 7.79
C ARG A 65 15.35 -16.00 9.12
N VAL A 66 14.31 -15.29 9.49
CA VAL A 66 13.45 -15.68 10.60
C VAL A 66 12.21 -16.35 10.01
N ARG A 67 11.84 -17.51 10.55
CA ARG A 67 10.68 -18.29 10.09
C ARG A 67 9.72 -18.46 11.26
N GLY A 68 8.43 -18.47 10.98
CA GLY A 68 7.41 -18.87 11.96
C GLY A 68 7.02 -17.82 13.01
N ILE A 69 7.58 -16.62 12.99
CA ILE A 69 7.23 -15.56 13.97
C ILE A 69 5.91 -14.85 13.68
N GLY A 70 5.25 -15.18 12.57
CA GLY A 70 3.90 -14.74 12.27
C GLY A 70 3.77 -13.27 11.86
N TRP A 71 2.55 -12.77 12.03
CA TRP A 71 2.12 -11.45 11.59
C TRP A 71 1.55 -10.66 12.77
N GLU A 72 1.57 -9.35 12.64
CA GLU A 72 0.82 -8.39 13.45
C GLU A 72 0.12 -7.41 12.50
N PHE A 73 -0.94 -6.77 12.97
CA PHE A 73 -1.80 -5.97 12.10
C PHE A 73 -1.92 -4.57 12.67
N ALA A 74 -1.55 -3.56 11.88
CA ALA A 74 -1.78 -2.18 12.24
C ALA A 74 -3.12 -1.73 11.66
N HIS A 75 -4.09 -1.42 12.52
CA HIS A 75 -5.30 -0.70 12.13
C HIS A 75 -5.03 0.78 12.23
N VAL A 76 -5.23 1.50 11.13
CA VAL A 76 -4.88 2.90 10.96
C VAL A 76 -6.15 3.67 10.63
N ALA A 77 -6.35 4.79 11.32
CA ALA A 77 -7.39 5.76 11.01
C ALA A 77 -6.76 7.14 10.84
N ILE A 78 -6.99 7.79 9.70
CA ILE A 78 -6.47 9.13 9.42
C ILE A 78 -7.61 10.03 8.99
N ASP A 79 -7.81 11.13 9.71
CA ASP A 79 -8.73 12.18 9.31
C ASP A 79 -8.17 12.94 8.09
N ASP A 80 -9.00 13.10 7.06
CA ASP A 80 -8.60 13.69 5.80
C ASP A 80 -8.20 15.17 5.94
N HIS A 81 -8.97 15.94 6.73
CA HIS A 81 -8.80 17.38 6.88
C HIS A 81 -7.74 17.75 7.94
N SER A 82 -7.92 17.32 9.18
CA SER A 82 -7.01 17.65 10.29
C SER A 82 -5.68 16.90 10.23
N ARG A 83 -5.61 15.82 9.42
CA ARG A 83 -4.47 14.90 9.34
C ARG A 83 -4.15 14.20 10.66
N ALA A 84 -5.04 14.26 11.64
CA ALA A 84 -4.94 13.49 12.87
C ALA A 84 -4.94 11.99 12.55
N SER A 85 -4.05 11.23 13.18
CA SER A 85 -3.87 9.81 12.91
C SER A 85 -3.87 8.98 14.18
N LEU A 86 -4.57 7.85 14.15
CA LEU A 86 -4.52 6.80 15.16
C LEU A 86 -3.98 5.52 14.52
N VAL A 87 -3.07 4.85 15.22
CA VAL A 87 -2.58 3.52 14.83
C VAL A 87 -2.67 2.62 16.05
N MET A 88 -3.32 1.47 15.90
CA MET A 88 -3.36 0.45 16.93
C MET A 88 -2.97 -0.91 16.37
N MET A 89 -2.12 -1.61 17.12
CA MET A 89 -1.69 -2.96 16.78
C MET A 89 -2.73 -3.98 17.27
N ALA A 90 -3.04 -4.96 16.43
CA ALA A 90 -3.96 -6.04 16.70
C ALA A 90 -3.38 -7.40 16.26
N GLU A 91 -3.99 -8.46 16.77
CA GLU A 91 -3.61 -9.84 16.48
C GLU A 91 -4.09 -10.32 15.11
N ASP A 92 -5.12 -9.68 14.54
CA ASP A 92 -5.70 -10.03 13.25
C ASP A 92 -6.27 -8.81 12.47
N GLU A 93 -6.64 -9.08 11.21
CA GLU A 93 -7.26 -8.13 10.28
C GLU A 93 -8.80 -8.15 10.31
N ARG A 94 -9.39 -8.76 11.34
CA ARG A 94 -10.85 -8.98 11.37
C ARG A 94 -11.61 -7.71 11.71
N LYS A 95 -12.89 -7.70 11.33
CA LYS A 95 -13.81 -6.59 11.55
C LYS A 95 -13.88 -6.19 13.02
N GLU A 96 -13.98 -7.16 13.93
CA GLU A 96 -14.10 -6.91 15.36
C GLU A 96 -12.87 -6.16 15.89
N SER A 97 -11.67 -6.58 15.46
CA SER A 97 -10.40 -5.92 15.78
C SER A 97 -10.31 -4.50 15.18
N ALA A 98 -10.76 -4.31 13.94
CA ALA A 98 -10.80 -3.01 13.27
C ALA A 98 -11.76 -2.01 13.95
N VAL A 99 -12.94 -2.48 14.35
CA VAL A 99 -13.92 -1.64 15.07
C VAL A 99 -13.42 -1.28 16.46
N ALA A 100 -12.89 -2.27 17.20
CA ALA A 100 -12.34 -2.05 18.53
C ALA A 100 -11.15 -1.08 18.52
N SER A 101 -10.36 -1.07 17.43
CA SER A 101 -9.23 -0.16 17.26
C SER A 101 -9.60 1.23 16.76
N THR A 102 -10.81 1.44 16.25
CA THR A 102 -11.24 2.76 15.77
C THR A 102 -12.21 3.44 16.75
N SER A 103 -12.67 2.69 17.76
CA SER A 103 -13.55 3.19 18.82
C SER A 103 -12.72 3.83 19.94
N PRO A 104 -12.91 5.13 20.27
CA PRO A 104 -12.25 5.74 21.41
C PRO A 104 -12.65 5.00 22.70
N ARG A 105 -11.67 4.52 23.46
CA ARG A 105 -11.91 4.13 24.86
C ARG A 105 -11.78 5.40 25.71
N PHE A 106 -12.91 6.01 26.05
CA PHE A 106 -12.99 6.99 27.13
C PHE A 106 -13.31 6.28 28.45
#